data_AF-G5NBT1-F1
#
_entry.id   AF-G5NBT1-F1
#
_cell.length_a   1.000
_cell.length_b   1.000
_cell.length_c   1.000
_cell.angle_alpha   90.00
_cell.angle_beta   90.00
_cell.angle_gamma   90.00
#
_symmetry.space_group_name_H-M   'P 1'
#
loop_
_entity.id
_entity.type
_entity.pdbx_description
1 polymer ?
#
loop_
_entity_poly.entity_id
_entity_poly.type
_entity_poly.pdbx_seq_one_letter_code
_entity_poly.pdbx_strand_id
1 'polypeptide(L)' 'MKKILLPALLLATSGVALAAPQVITVSRFEVGKDKWAFNREEVMLTCRPG' A
#
# COMPACT_ATOMS: atom_id res chain seq x y z
N MET A 1 -20.09 7.67 28.43
CA MET A 1 -20.29 7.42 26.98
C MET A 1 -19.54 8.39 26.05
N LYS A 2 -19.15 9.60 26.47
CA LYS A 2 -18.39 10.57 25.63
C LYS A 2 -16.97 10.14 25.21
N LYS A 3 -16.34 9.19 25.91
CA LYS A 3 -14.96 8.73 25.64
C LYS A 3 -14.82 7.83 24.41
N ILE A 4 -15.93 7.28 23.91
CA ILE A 4 -15.94 6.33 22.77
C ILE A 4 -16.17 7.06 21.44
N LEU A 5 -16.68 8.30 21.48
CA LEU A 5 -16.97 9.08 20.27
C LEU A 5 -15.71 9.43 19.48
N LEU A 6 -14.63 9.86 20.16
CA LEU A 6 -13.35 10.13 19.49
C LEU A 6 -12.75 8.90 18.80
N PRO A 7 -12.55 7.75 19.48
CA PRO A 7 -11.98 6.58 18.82
C PRO A 7 -12.88 6.02 17.72
N ALA A 8 -14.22 6.08 17.88
CA ALA A 8 -15.15 5.66 16.84
C ALA A 8 -15.06 6.56 15.59
N LEU A 9 -14.93 7.88 15.77
CA LEU A 9 -14.75 8.83 14.67
C LEU A 9 -13.40 8.60 13.96
N LEU A 10 -12.33 8.35 14.71
CA LEU A 10 -11.01 8.04 14.16
C LEU A 10 -11.02 6.73 13.35
N LEU A 11 -11.67 5.67 13.86
CA LEU A 11 -11.83 4.41 13.12
C LEU A 11 -12.67 4.57 11.85
N ALA A 12 -13.70 5.41 11.85
CA ALA A 12 -14.50 5.65 10.65
C ALA A 12 -13.68 6.30 9.51
N THR A 13 -12.65 7.08 9.84
CA THR A 13 -11.80 7.75 8.84
C THR A 13 -10.65 6.90 8.29
N SER A 14 -10.32 5.76 8.91
CA SER A 14 -9.19 4.91 8.46
C SER A 14 -9.50 4.03 7.25
N GLY A 15 -10.78 3.89 6.86
CA GLY A 15 -11.20 3.06 5.73
C GLY A 15 -10.65 3.52 4.36
N VAL A 16 -10.23 4.79 4.25
CA VAL A 16 -9.65 5.35 3.01
C VAL A 16 -8.35 4.67 2.61
N ALA A 17 -7.62 4.05 3.55
CA ALA A 17 -6.39 3.32 3.28
C ALA A 17 -6.63 2.01 2.52
N LEU A 18 -7.83 1.41 2.64
CA LEU A 18 -8.19 0.16 1.96
C LEU A 18 -8.66 0.39 0.52
N ALA A 19 -9.14 1.59 0.21
CA ALA A 19 -9.59 1.98 -1.13
C ALA A 19 -8.47 2.57 -1.99
N ALA A 20 -7.32 2.89 -1.39
CA ALA A 20 -6.13 3.26 -2.15
C ALA A 20 -5.72 2.09 -3.07
N PRO A 21 -5.38 2.37 -4.34
CA PRO A 21 -4.81 1.35 -5.22
C PRO A 21 -3.69 0.62 -4.49
N GLN A 22 -3.77 -0.71 -4.42
CA GLN A 22 -2.80 -1.47 -3.63
C GLN A 22 -1.40 -1.20 -4.18
N VAL A 23 -0.62 -0.47 -3.39
CA VAL A 23 0.76 -0.15 -3.74
C VAL A 23 1.63 -1.27 -3.19
N ILE A 24 2.26 -2.00 -4.10
CA ILE A 24 3.13 -3.11 -3.76
C ILE A 24 4.55 -2.66 -4.04
N THR A 25 5.36 -2.57 -3.00
CA THR A 25 6.80 -2.39 -3.17
C THR A 25 7.41 -3.73 -3.53
N VAL A 26 8.13 -3.77 -4.65
CA VAL A 26 8.89 -4.95 -5.07
C VAL A 26 10.37 -4.58 -5.12
N SER A 27 11.21 -5.49 -4.63
CA SER A 27 12.65 -5.31 -4.59
C SER A 27 13.38 -6.30 -5.48
N ARG A 28 14.49 -5.86 -6.07
CA ARG A 28 15.42 -6.70 -6.82
C ARG A 28 15.93 -7.89 -6.01
N PHE A 29 16.04 -7.72 -4.69
CA PHE A 29 16.49 -8.80 -3.80
C PHE A 29 15.48 -9.94 -3.70
N GLU A 30 14.18 -9.63 -3.74
CA GLU A 30 13.10 -10.63 -3.65
C GLU A 30 12.92 -11.38 -4.98
N VAL A 31 13.01 -10.67 -6.11
CA VAL A 31 12.78 -11.22 -7.46
C VAL A 31 14.02 -11.91 -8.02
N GLY A 32 15.21 -11.46 -7.61
CA GLY A 32 16.50 -11.93 -8.11
C GLY A 32 16.98 -11.14 -9.33
N LYS A 33 18.31 -10.94 -9.40
CA LYS A 33 18.97 -10.09 -10.41
C LYS A 33 18.63 -10.43 -11.85
N ASP A 34 18.60 -11.72 -12.20
CA ASP A 34 18.43 -12.16 -13.59
C ASP A 34 17.00 -11.96 -14.12
N LYS A 35 16.03 -11.83 -13.21
CA LYS A 35 14.61 -11.62 -13.52
C LYS A 35 14.14 -10.19 -13.29
N TRP A 36 15.03 -9.32 -12.83
CA TRP A 36 14.68 -7.96 -12.46
C TRP A 36 14.65 -7.03 -13.67
N ALA A 37 13.49 -6.44 -13.94
CA ALA A 37 13.24 -5.66 -15.16
C ALA A 37 13.53 -4.15 -15.04
N PHE A 38 13.78 -3.64 -13.83
CA PHE A 38 13.95 -2.21 -13.59
C PHE A 38 15.42 -1.82 -13.40
N ASN A 39 15.79 -0.60 -13.81
CA ASN A 39 17.12 -0.07 -13.55
C ASN A 39 17.34 0.33 -12.08
N ARG A 40 16.25 0.58 -11.34
CA ARG A 40 16.27 0.85 -9.90
C ARG A 40 16.18 -0.44 -9.11
N GLU A 41 16.74 -0.45 -7.91
CA GLU A 41 16.74 -1.64 -7.05
C GLU A 41 15.36 -1.96 -6.48
N GLU A 42 14.52 -0.95 -6.27
CA GLU A 42 13.15 -1.10 -5.78
C GLU A 42 12.20 -0.20 -6.56
N VAL A 43 10.97 -0.68 -6.76
CA VAL A 43 9.89 0.11 -7.38
C VAL A 43 8.56 -0.16 -6.69
N MET A 44 7.68 0.83 -6.71
CA MET A 44 6.32 0.74 -6.21
C MET A 44 5.38 0.50 -7.40
N LEU A 45 4.69 -0.64 -7.39
CA LEU A 45 3.70 -1.00 -8.39
C LEU A 45 2.31 -0.62 -7.90
N THR A 46 1.44 -0.23 -8.82
CA THR A 46 0.05 0.12 -8.51
C THR A 46 -0.87 -0.52 -9.54
N CYS A 47 -1.79 -1.36 -9.08
CA CYS A 47 -2.81 -1.93 -9.95
C CYS A 47 -3.82 -0.85 -10.35
N ARG A 48 -3.99 -0.62 -11.66
CA ARG A 48 -5.05 0.24 -12.19
C ARG A 48 -6.21 -0.61 -12.74
N PRO A 49 -7.47 -0.15 -12.60
CA PRO A 49 -8.59 -0.74 -13.35
C PRO A 49 -8.29 -0.64 -14.85
N GLY A 50 -8.50 -1.73 -15.59
CA GLY A 50 -8.35 -1.82 -17.04
C GLY A 50 -9.67 -1.63 -17.77
#